data_AF-A0A972E7J2-F1
#
_entry.id   AF-A0A972E7J2-F1
#
_cell.length_a   1.000
_cell.length_b   1.000
_cell.length_c   1.000
_cell.angle_alpha   90.00
_cell.angle_beta   90.00
_cell.angle_gamma   90.00
#
_symmetry.space_group_name_H-M   'P 1'
#
loop_
_entity.id
_entity.type
_entity.pdbx_description
1 polymer ?
#
loop_
_entity_poly.entity_id
_entity_poly.type
_entity_poly.pdbx_seq_one_letter_code
_entity_poly.pdbx_strand_id
1 'polypeptide(L)'
;MSKTIRFSLYMAIATLMSRVLGLVRDAMFANEFGSSPEYDAYLVAILLPFFLRRIFGEGALQSAFVPIYNKRALIDTRSGIRFANSVFTVFVPVLILCTIIGYYFMPSLVFLFAPGMDPSIRELAVMC
;
A
#
# COMPACT_ATOMS: atom_id res chain seq x y z
N MET A 1 -20.06 -27.31 -9.34
CA MET A 1 -18.84 -26.62 -8.88
C MET A 1 -19.23 -25.63 -7.79
N SER A 2 -18.81 -25.86 -6.53
CA SER A 2 -19.24 -25.07 -5.37
C SER A 2 -19.00 -23.57 -5.60
N LYS A 3 -19.94 -22.70 -5.18
CA LYS A 3 -19.85 -21.24 -5.32
C LYS A 3 -18.49 -20.70 -4.83
N THR A 4 -17.93 -21.31 -3.79
CA THR A 4 -16.60 -20.98 -3.24
C THR A 4 -15.48 -21.13 -4.27
N ILE A 5 -15.47 -22.20 -5.06
CA ILE A 5 -14.41 -22.46 -6.07
C ILE A 5 -14.42 -21.37 -7.15
N ARG A 6 -15.60 -20.91 -7.58
CA ARG A 6 -15.72 -19.83 -8.56
C ARG A 6 -15.13 -18.53 -8.01
N PHE A 7 -15.45 -18.14 -6.77
CA PHE A 7 -14.89 -16.93 -6.15
C PHE A 7 -13.38 -17.01 -5.94
N SER A 8 -12.86 -18.16 -5.48
CA SER A 8 -11.42 -18.38 -5.36
C SER A 8 -10.71 -18.27 -6.71
N LEU A 9 -11.32 -18.78 -7.78
CA LEU A 9 -10.77 -18.67 -9.13
C LEU A 9 -10.73 -17.21 -9.61
N TYR A 10 -11.79 -16.42 -9.38
CA TYR A 10 -11.78 -14.99 -9.71
C TYR A 10 -10.67 -14.23 -8.99
N MET A 11 -10.49 -14.49 -7.69
CA MET A 11 -9.41 -13.85 -6.91
C MET A 11 -8.02 -14.27 -7.39
N ALA A 12 -7.84 -15.54 -7.76
CA ALA A 12 -6.58 -16.03 -8.32
C ALA A 12 -6.26 -15.36 -9.67
N ILE A 13 -7.24 -15.28 -10.57
CA ILE A 13 -7.07 -14.60 -11.87
C ILE A 13 -6.78 -13.11 -11.65
N ALA A 14 -7.51 -12.43 -10.77
CA ALA A 14 -7.26 -11.02 -10.45
C ALA A 14 -5.84 -10.81 -9.90
N THR A 15 -5.37 -11.68 -9.01
CA THR A 15 -4.01 -11.63 -8.45
C THR A 15 -2.95 -11.86 -9.52
N LEU A 16 -3.14 -12.83 -10.41
CA LEU A 16 -2.23 -13.09 -11.52
C LEU A 16 -2.17 -11.90 -12.48
N MET A 17 -3.32 -11.33 -12.84
CA MET A 17 -3.39 -10.14 -13.69
C MET A 17 -2.64 -8.97 -13.05
N SER A 18 -2.84 -8.69 -11.76
CA SER A 18 -2.11 -7.64 -11.06
C SER A 18 -0.59 -7.87 -11.04
N ARG A 19 -0.14 -9.13 -10.93
CA ARG A 19 1.28 -9.48 -10.98
C ARG A 19 1.88 -9.31 -12.38
N VAL A 20 1.16 -9.72 -13.41
CA VAL A 20 1.59 -9.54 -14.81
C VAL A 20 1.68 -8.05 -15.15
N LEU A 21 0.67 -7.25 -14.76
CA LEU A 21 0.71 -5.80 -14.94
C LEU A 21 1.86 -5.15 -14.16
N GLY A 22 2.15 -5.63 -12.94
CA GLY A 22 3.33 -5.21 -12.18
C GLY A 22 4.64 -5.54 -12.90
N LEU A 23 4.77 -6.74 -13.47
CA LEU A 23 5.94 -7.14 -14.24
C LEU A 23 6.12 -6.30 -15.51
N VAL A 24 5.03 -6.03 -16.23
CA VAL A 24 5.05 -5.16 -17.42
C VAL A 24 5.49 -3.76 -17.03
N ARG A 25 4.94 -3.21 -15.95
CA ARG A 25 5.39 -1.93 -15.39
C ARG A 25 6.89 -1.94 -15.13
N ASP A 26 7.38 -2.95 -14.40
CA ASP A 26 8.80 -3.03 -14.03
C ASP A 26 9.71 -3.17 -15.26
N ALA A 27 9.28 -3.93 -16.28
CA ALA A 27 10.00 -4.03 -17.56
C ALA A 27 10.02 -2.71 -18.34
N MET A 28 8.93 -1.95 -18.33
CA MET A 28 8.88 -0.61 -18.94
C MET A 28 9.82 0.36 -18.21
N PHE A 29 9.80 0.39 -16.87
CA PHE A 29 10.74 1.22 -16.10
C PHE A 29 12.19 0.83 -16.36
N ALA A 30 12.51 -0.48 -16.40
CA ALA A 30 13.85 -0.95 -16.70
C ALA A 30 14.31 -0.59 -18.12
N ASN A 31 13.40 -0.55 -19.10
CA ASN A 31 13.72 -0.15 -20.47
C ASN A 31 13.95 1.36 -20.61
N GLU A 32 13.11 2.18 -19.96
CA GLU A 32 13.18 3.65 -20.05
C GLU A 32 14.31 4.24 -19.20
N PHE A 33 14.46 3.76 -17.95
CA PHE A 33 15.42 4.32 -17.01
C PHE A 33 16.70 3.48 -16.86
N GLY A 34 16.65 2.16 -17.10
CA GLY A 34 17.80 1.29 -16.89
C GLY A 34 18.35 1.38 -15.47
N SER A 35 19.68 1.50 -15.34
CA SER A 35 20.37 1.76 -14.07
C SER A 35 20.63 3.26 -13.94
N SER A 36 19.59 4.05 -13.68
CA SER A 36 19.73 5.50 -13.47
C SER A 36 19.57 5.90 -12.00
N PRO A 37 20.26 6.97 -11.55
CA PRO A 37 20.10 7.53 -10.21
C PRO A 37 18.64 7.91 -9.88
N GLU A 38 17.87 8.36 -10.87
CA GLU A 38 16.46 8.74 -10.71
C GLU A 38 15.58 7.52 -10.44
N TYR A 39 15.84 6.39 -11.10
CA TYR A 39 15.10 5.17 -10.87
C TYR A 39 15.43 4.56 -9.51
N ASP A 40 16.70 4.57 -9.10
CA ASP A 40 17.11 4.14 -7.77
C ASP A 40 16.46 5.00 -6.66
N ALA A 41 16.40 6.32 -6.86
CA ALA A 41 15.69 7.24 -5.96
C ALA A 41 14.19 6.95 -5.89
N TYR A 42 13.54 6.72 -7.04
CA TYR A 42 12.13 6.33 -7.12
C TYR A 42 11.86 5.03 -6.36
N LEU A 43 12.71 4.01 -6.55
CA LEU A 43 12.58 2.73 -5.86
C LEU A 43 12.65 2.88 -4.33
N VAL A 44 13.49 3.79 -3.82
CA VAL A 44 13.52 4.11 -2.39
C VAL A 44 12.28 4.86 -1.95
N ALA A 45 11.84 5.86 -2.71
CA ALA A 45 10.69 6.70 -2.35
C ALA A 45 9.40 5.86 -2.17
N ILE A 46 9.18 4.83 -3.00
CA ILE A 46 8.00 3.97 -2.90
C ILE A 46 8.05 2.96 -1.74
N LEU A 47 9.20 2.74 -1.09
CA LEU A 47 9.32 1.81 0.03
C LEU A 47 8.46 2.22 1.22
N LEU A 48 8.48 3.50 1.58
CA LEU A 48 7.74 4.01 2.73
C LEU A 48 6.22 3.84 2.54
N PRO A 49 5.61 4.28 1.42
CA PRO A 49 4.20 4.00 1.13
C PRO A 49 3.86 2.51 1.15
N PHE A 50 4.70 1.65 0.58
CA PHE A 50 4.47 0.20 0.56
C PHE A 50 4.54 -0.41 1.96
N PHE A 51 5.49 0.03 2.78
CA PHE A 51 5.61 -0.39 4.17
C PHE A 51 4.36 -0.02 4.98
N LEU A 52 3.92 1.24 4.88
CA LEU A 52 2.70 1.71 5.56
C LEU A 52 1.45 0.96 5.05
N ARG A 53 1.33 0.77 3.74
CA ARG A 53 0.22 -0.03 3.15
C ARG A 53 0.20 -1.45 3.69
N ARG A 54 1.36 -2.08 3.87
CA ARG A 54 1.44 -3.45 4.38
C ARG A 54 1.00 -3.54 5.85
N ILE A 55 1.32 -2.56 6.67
CA ILE A 55 0.92 -2.52 8.09
C ILE A 55 -0.58 -2.25 8.22
N PHE A 56 -1.04 -1.18 7.58
CA PHE A 56 -2.39 -0.65 7.80
C PHE A 56 -3.45 -1.23 6.86
N GLY A 57 -3.09 -1.59 5.63
CA GLY A 57 -4.02 -2.04 4.60
C GLY A 57 -4.11 -3.55 4.47
N GLU A 58 -2.96 -4.23 4.39
CA GLU A 58 -2.89 -5.69 4.13
C GLU A 58 -2.85 -6.53 5.43
N GLY A 59 -2.70 -5.91 6.59
CA GLY A 59 -2.45 -6.57 7.88
C GLY A 59 -3.63 -6.62 8.84
N ALA A 60 -3.41 -6.10 10.05
CA ALA A 60 -4.32 -6.24 11.19
C ALA A 60 -5.69 -5.57 10.96
N LEU A 61 -5.73 -4.42 10.28
CA LEU A 61 -6.97 -3.71 10.03
C LEU A 61 -7.92 -4.53 9.15
N GLN A 62 -7.46 -5.04 8.01
CA GLN A 62 -8.30 -5.80 7.08
C GLN A 62 -8.83 -7.08 7.74
N SER A 63 -7.97 -7.82 8.44
CA SER A 63 -8.34 -9.08 9.10
C SER A 63 -9.34 -8.89 10.25
N ALA A 64 -9.29 -7.76 10.98
CA ALA A 64 -10.27 -7.43 12.02
C ALA A 64 -11.56 -6.79 11.46
N PHE A 65 -11.42 -5.91 10.46
CA PHE A 65 -12.52 -5.12 9.91
C PHE A 65 -13.54 -5.98 9.16
N VAL A 66 -13.09 -6.79 8.21
CA VAL A 66 -13.96 -7.58 7.31
C VAL A 66 -14.93 -8.50 8.07
N PRO A 67 -14.51 -9.33 9.05
CA PRO A 67 -15.45 -10.21 9.76
C PRO A 67 -16.47 -9.42 10.60
N ILE A 68 -16.06 -8.32 11.25
CA ILE A 68 -16.96 -7.51 12.08
C ILE A 68 -17.98 -6.77 11.20
N TYR A 69 -17.52 -6.18 10.10
CA TYR A 69 -18.37 -5.54 9.12
C TYR A 69 -19.41 -6.53 8.57
N ASN A 70 -18.97 -7.70 8.09
CA ASN A 70 -19.88 -8.71 7.54
C ASN A 70 -20.88 -9.20 8.59
N LYS A 71 -20.45 -9.44 9.84
CA LYS A 71 -21.36 -9.85 10.92
C LYS A 71 -22.43 -8.80 11.19
N ARG A 72 -22.10 -7.51 11.16
CA ARG A 72 -23.07 -6.41 11.35
C ARG A 72 -23.98 -6.21 10.14
N ALA A 73 -23.42 -6.30 8.93
CA ALA A 73 -24.14 -6.14 7.66
C ALA A 73 -25.15 -7.28 7.42
N LEU A 74 -24.90 -8.48 7.93
CA LEU A 74 -25.84 -9.61 7.87
C LEU A 74 -27.13 -9.36 8.67
N ILE A 75 -27.06 -8.56 9.74
CA ILE A 75 -28.22 -8.24 10.59
C ILE A 75 -28.97 -7.02 10.02
N ASP A 76 -28.22 -5.95 9.73
CA ASP A 76 -28.73 -4.72 9.15
C ASP A 76 -27.62 -4.07 8.33
N THR A 77 -27.85 -3.90 7.03
CA THR A 77 -26.89 -3.24 6.12
C THR A 77 -26.49 -1.85 6.64
N ARG A 78 -27.43 -1.09 7.23
CA ARG A 78 -27.11 0.23 7.80
C ARG A 78 -26.18 0.11 9.00
N SER A 79 -26.29 -0.94 9.80
CA SER A 79 -25.39 -1.22 10.93
C SER A 79 -23.96 -1.50 10.46
N GLY A 80 -23.79 -2.27 9.39
CA GLY A 80 -22.49 -2.47 8.74
C GLY A 80 -21.88 -1.15 8.26
N ILE A 81 -22.68 -0.33 7.56
CA ILE A 81 -22.24 0.98 7.07
C ILE A 81 -21.88 1.94 8.21
N ARG A 82 -22.67 2.00 9.29
CA ARG A 82 -22.35 2.81 10.47
C ARG A 82 -21.01 2.40 11.08
N PHE A 83 -20.75 1.10 11.20
CA PHE A 83 -19.47 0.60 11.68
C PHE A 83 -18.31 1.01 10.75
N ALA A 84 -18.47 0.83 9.44
CA ALA A 84 -17.47 1.26 8.46
C ALA A 84 -17.16 2.75 8.58
N ASN A 85 -18.20 3.59 8.68
CA ASN A 85 -18.03 5.02 8.87
C ASN A 85 -17.28 5.35 10.16
N SER A 86 -17.65 4.74 11.29
CA SER A 86 -16.92 4.96 12.56
C SER A 86 -15.44 4.58 12.46
N VAL A 87 -15.11 3.49 11.77
CA VAL A 87 -13.72 3.09 11.54
C VAL A 87 -13.00 4.12 10.65
N PHE A 88 -13.60 4.52 9.53
CA PHE A 88 -12.98 5.48 8.61
C PHE A 88 -12.85 6.88 9.20
N THR A 89 -13.78 7.32 10.06
CA THR A 89 -13.69 8.60 10.77
C THR A 89 -12.44 8.70 11.63
N VAL A 90 -11.93 7.58 12.16
CA VAL A 90 -10.67 7.55 12.93
C VAL A 90 -9.48 7.28 12.00
N PHE A 91 -9.63 6.32 11.09
CA PHE A 91 -8.53 5.82 10.27
C PHE A 91 -8.03 6.87 9.26
N VAL A 92 -8.93 7.62 8.62
CA VAL A 92 -8.54 8.65 7.64
C VAL A 92 -7.71 9.77 8.27
N PRO A 93 -8.11 10.40 9.40
CA PRO A 93 -7.26 11.37 10.08
C PRO A 93 -5.91 10.82 10.53
N VAL A 94 -5.86 9.56 11.00
CA VAL A 94 -4.60 8.91 11.38
C VAL A 94 -3.68 8.78 10.16
N LEU A 95 -4.20 8.34 9.01
CA LEU A 95 -3.41 8.25 7.78
C LEU A 95 -2.93 9.64 7.31
N ILE A 96 -3.78 10.67 7.37
CA ILE A 96 -3.38 12.04 7.04
C ILE A 96 -2.25 12.50 7.96
N LEU A 97 -2.37 12.28 9.26
CA LEU A 97 -1.34 12.63 10.23
C LEU A 97 -0.04 11.87 9.95
N CYS A 98 -0.11 10.56 9.68
CA CYS A 98 1.05 9.75 9.30
C CYS A 98 1.73 10.28 8.03
N THR A 99 0.96 10.69 7.01
CA THR A 99 1.50 11.28 5.79
C THR A 99 2.19 12.61 6.06
N ILE A 100 1.58 13.49 6.86
CA ILE A 100 2.18 14.78 7.24
C ILE A 100 3.49 14.56 8.01
N ILE A 101 3.49 13.66 9.00
CA ILE A 101 4.71 13.30 9.75
C ILE A 101 5.75 12.73 8.78
N GLY A 102 5.35 11.78 7.92
CA GLY A 102 6.25 11.18 6.93
C GLY A 102 6.92 12.22 6.04
N TYR A 103 6.18 13.23 5.58
CA TYR A 103 6.70 14.32 4.77
C TYR A 103 7.78 15.14 5.50
N TYR A 104 7.53 15.56 6.74
CA TYR A 104 8.51 16.35 7.51
C TYR A 104 9.75 15.53 7.93
N PHE A 105 9.58 14.24 8.20
CA PHE A 105 10.66 13.35 8.62
C PHE A 105 11.27 12.56 7.45
N MET A 106 10.92 12.89 6.20
CA MET A 106 11.36 12.17 5.01
C MET A 106 12.88 12.02 4.90
N PRO A 107 13.72 13.03 5.20
CA PRO A 107 15.18 12.87 5.18
C PRO A 107 15.69 11.79 6.14
N SER A 108 15.10 11.73 7.34
CA SER A 108 15.46 10.72 8.35
C SER A 108 14.92 9.33 7.97
N LEU A 109 13.74 9.27 7.37
CA LEU A 109 13.13 8.02 6.90
C LEU A 109 13.94 7.43 5.74
N VAL A 110 14.28 8.22 4.72
CA VAL A 110 15.11 7.76 3.59
C VAL A 110 16.46 7.25 4.09
N PHE A 111 17.08 7.91 5.07
CA PHE A 111 18.31 7.42 5.71
C PHE A 111 18.13 6.05 6.38
N LEU A 112 16.99 5.84 7.06
CA LEU A 112 16.67 4.57 7.72
C LEU A 112 16.41 3.43 6.72
N PHE A 113 15.68 3.72 5.64
CA PHE A 113 15.30 2.72 4.63
C PHE A 113 16.43 2.41 3.63
N ALA A 114 17.33 3.37 3.36
CA ALA A 114 18.43 3.24 2.41
C ALA A 114 19.76 3.82 2.96
N PRO A 115 20.31 3.26 4.07
CA PRO A 115 21.49 3.82 4.74
C PRO A 115 22.78 3.71 3.91
N GLY A 116 22.90 2.69 3.06
CA GLY A 116 24.09 2.43 2.23
C GLY A 116 24.07 3.09 0.84
N MET A 117 23.05 3.90 0.55
CA MET A 117 22.88 4.53 -0.76
C MET A 117 23.70 5.82 -0.87
N ASP A 118 24.15 6.14 -2.08
CA ASP A 118 24.90 7.35 -2.36
C ASP A 118 24.14 8.61 -1.88
N PRO A 119 24.82 9.59 -1.25
CA PRO A 119 24.17 10.81 -0.76
C PRO A 119 23.35 11.56 -1.82
N SER A 120 23.81 11.61 -3.07
CA SER A 120 23.11 12.30 -4.16
C SER A 120 21.77 11.67 -4.50
N ILE A 121 21.70 10.33 -4.52
CA ILE A 121 20.48 9.57 -4.79
C ILE A 121 19.48 9.71 -3.62
N ARG A 122 19.97 9.81 -2.38
CA ARG A 122 19.09 10.03 -1.22
C ARG A 122 18.44 11.41 -1.24
N GLU A 123 19.16 12.44 -1.66
CA GLU A 123 18.57 13.78 -1.81
C GLU A 123 17.47 13.77 -2.88
N LEU A 124 17.71 13.10 -4.01
CA LEU A 124 16.68 12.86 -5.03
C LEU A 124 15.46 12.13 -4.46
N ALA A 125 15.67 11.07 -3.67
CA ALA A 125 14.60 10.28 -3.08
C ALA A 125 13.75 11.05 -2.05
N VAL A 126 14.32 12.07 -1.39
CA VAL A 126 13.59 12.97 -0.48
C VAL A 126 12.70 13.94 -1.26
N MET A 127 13.06 14.26 -2.51
CA MET A 127 12.30 15.16 -3.39
C MET A 127 11.21 14.45 -4.19
N CYS A 128 11.27 13.13 -4.31
CA CYS A 128 10.25 12.27 -4.93
C CYS A 128 9.00 12.13 -4.04
#